data_AF-A0A3N4IVP3-F1
#
_entry.id   AF-A0A3N4IVP3-F1
#
_cell.length_a   1.000
_cell.length_b   1.000
_cell.length_c   1.000
_cell.angle_alpha   90.00
_cell.angle_beta   90.00
_cell.angle_gamma   90.00
#
_symmetry.space_group_name_H-M   'P 1'
#
loop_
_entity.id
_entity.type
_entity.pdbx_description
1 polymer ?
#
loop_
_entity_poly.entity_id
_entity_poly.type
_entity_poly.pdbx_seq_one_letter_code
_entity_poly.pdbx_strand_id
1 'polypeptide(L)'
;MNFVIESEAKPKKKKYNIPYHSISFTPNPPIMPSKPSGGGTIPVQVQEQIAIEMTATGTAPSLTIAAAMVGAAPMTVMHRRQGRKDRYEEGQRRQQLMPEEERIVLEHCYFYRRLGFPPTIWQLREIATSIV
;
A
#
# COMPACT_ATOMS: atom_id res chain seq x y z
N MET A 1 -51.98 -5.09 -13.48
CA MET A 1 -51.63 -6.05 -12.41
C MET A 1 -51.72 -7.44 -13.00
N ASN A 2 -50.60 -8.15 -13.07
CA ASN A 2 -50.48 -9.61 -13.05
C ASN A 2 -48.99 -9.92 -12.93
N PHE A 3 -48.59 -10.48 -11.79
CA PHE A 3 -47.27 -11.03 -11.54
C PHE A 3 -47.24 -12.48 -12.07
N VAL A 4 -46.24 -12.81 -12.89
CA VAL A 4 -45.87 -14.20 -13.16
C VAL A 4 -44.37 -14.30 -12.93
N ILE A 5 -43.99 -15.02 -11.88
CA ILE A 5 -42.62 -15.43 -11.57
C ILE A 5 -42.51 -16.85 -12.10
N GLU A 6 -41.63 -17.09 -13.07
CA GLU A 6 -41.32 -18.46 -13.50
C GLU A 6 -39.83 -18.69 -13.75
N SER A 7 -39.26 -19.47 -12.82
CA SER A 7 -38.18 -20.45 -12.96
C SER A 7 -36.73 -19.99 -13.22
N GLU A 8 -35.91 -20.26 -12.20
CA GLU A 8 -34.46 -20.21 -12.20
C GLU A 8 -33.81 -21.27 -13.12
N ALA A 9 -32.83 -20.83 -13.92
CA ALA A 9 -31.91 -21.72 -14.62
C ALA A 9 -30.68 -22.03 -13.73
N LYS A 10 -30.56 -23.29 -13.28
CA LYS A 10 -29.41 -23.80 -12.51
C LYS A 10 -28.12 -23.85 -13.36
N PRO A 11 -26.95 -23.38 -12.86
CA PRO A 11 -25.68 -23.63 -13.54
C PRO A 11 -25.14 -25.05 -13.25
N LYS A 12 -24.78 -25.76 -14.31
CA LYS A 12 -24.19 -27.12 -14.28
C LYS A 12 -22.81 -27.11 -13.60
N LYS A 13 -22.65 -27.85 -12.51
CA LYS A 13 -21.36 -28.06 -11.81
C LYS A 13 -20.44 -28.98 -12.64
N LYS A 14 -19.34 -28.45 -13.17
CA LYS A 14 -18.25 -29.25 -13.76
C LYS A 14 -17.50 -29.99 -12.64
N LYS A 15 -17.47 -31.33 -12.71
CA LYS A 15 -16.66 -32.19 -11.82
C LYS A 15 -15.23 -32.22 -12.36
N TYR A 16 -14.27 -31.70 -11.61
CA TYR A 16 -12.85 -31.92 -11.88
C TYR A 16 -12.38 -33.12 -11.04
N ASN A 17 -11.87 -34.14 -11.73
CA ASN A 17 -11.36 -35.36 -11.15
C ASN A 17 -9.88 -35.14 -10.79
N ILE A 18 -9.54 -35.10 -9.49
CA ILE A 18 -8.16 -34.92 -9.03
C ILE A 18 -7.60 -36.32 -8.68
N PRO A 19 -6.53 -36.80 -9.34
CA PRO A 19 -5.94 -38.09 -9.01
C PRO A 19 -5.17 -38.02 -7.68
N TYR A 20 -5.44 -38.97 -6.78
CA TYR A 20 -4.74 -39.13 -5.52
C TYR A 20 -3.32 -39.68 -5.76
N HIS A 21 -2.29 -38.87 -5.48
CA HIS A 21 -0.94 -39.39 -5.25
C HIS A 21 -0.75 -39.64 -3.75
N SER A 22 -0.57 -40.91 -3.40
CA SER A 22 -0.26 -41.42 -2.07
C SER A 22 1.09 -40.90 -1.58
N ILE A 23 1.09 -40.08 -0.53
CA ILE A 23 2.31 -39.59 0.14
C ILE A 23 2.71 -40.63 1.19
N SER A 24 3.79 -41.37 0.93
CA SER A 24 4.43 -42.25 1.93
C SER A 24 5.26 -41.41 2.91
N PHE A 25 4.87 -41.38 4.18
CA PHE A 25 5.66 -40.77 5.25
C PHE A 25 6.87 -41.65 5.57
N THR A 26 8.08 -41.18 5.23
CA THR A 26 9.32 -41.69 5.82
C THR A 26 9.65 -40.84 7.05
N PRO A 27 9.94 -41.43 8.23
CA PRO A 27 10.33 -40.64 9.40
C PRO A 27 11.71 -39.99 9.17
N ASN A 28 11.76 -38.67 9.32
CA ASN A 28 13.00 -37.88 9.21
C ASN A 28 14.02 -38.28 10.30
N PRO A 29 15.33 -38.28 10.01
CA PRO A 29 16.37 -38.54 11.01
C PRO A 29 16.47 -37.40 12.05
N PRO A 30 16.92 -37.69 13.29
CA PRO A 30 16.99 -36.71 14.36
C PRO A 30 18.01 -35.60 14.06
N ILE A 31 17.54 -34.35 14.11
CA ILE A 31 18.35 -33.13 13.97
C ILE A 31 19.24 -33.00 15.21
N MET A 32 20.56 -33.01 15.01
CA MET A 32 21.50 -32.65 16.06
C MET A 32 21.41 -31.15 16.35
N PRO A 33 21.42 -30.70 17.62
CA PRO A 33 21.33 -29.29 17.95
C PRO A 33 22.60 -28.55 17.47
N SER A 34 22.44 -27.70 16.46
CA SER A 34 23.48 -26.77 16.03
C SER A 34 23.74 -25.73 17.14
N LYS A 35 25.02 -25.53 17.43
CA LYS A 35 25.64 -24.56 18.35
C LYS A 35 25.00 -23.16 18.26
N PRO A 36 24.81 -22.42 19.38
CA PRO A 36 24.22 -21.10 19.34
C PRO A 36 25.23 -20.10 18.75
N SER A 37 24.96 -19.61 17.54
CA SER A 37 25.65 -18.45 16.98
C SER A 37 25.07 -17.20 17.64
N GLY A 38 25.74 -16.72 18.69
CA GLY A 38 25.45 -15.42 19.31
C GLY A 38 25.68 -14.29 18.31
N GLY A 39 24.62 -13.86 17.65
CA GLY A 39 24.60 -12.70 16.78
C GLY A 39 23.18 -12.13 16.81
N GLY A 40 22.87 -11.36 17.85
CA GLY A 40 21.61 -10.63 17.94
C GLY A 40 21.55 -9.66 16.76
N THR A 41 20.90 -10.07 15.68
CA THR A 41 20.72 -9.23 14.50
C THR A 41 19.76 -8.14 14.92
N ILE A 42 20.29 -6.93 15.17
CA ILE A 42 19.46 -5.76 15.44
C ILE A 42 18.55 -5.57 14.22
N PRO A 43 17.23 -5.43 14.41
CA PRO A 43 16.32 -5.19 13.29
C PRO A 43 16.74 -3.91 12.55
N VAL A 44 16.68 -3.93 11.23
CA VAL A 44 17.07 -2.79 10.38
C VAL A 44 16.35 -1.50 10.80
N GLN A 45 15.08 -1.60 11.22
CA GLN A 45 14.31 -0.46 11.73
C GLN A 45 14.87 0.15 13.01
N VAL A 46 15.46 -0.67 13.88
CA VAL A 46 16.10 -0.21 15.12
C VAL A 46 17.42 0.49 14.78
N GLN A 47 18.19 -0.02 13.81
CA GLN A 47 19.39 0.65 13.32
C GLN A 47 19.08 2.04 12.74
N GLU A 48 18.05 2.15 11.88
CA GLU A 48 17.60 3.42 11.33
C GLU A 48 17.24 4.42 12.43
N GLN A 49 16.52 3.97 13.46
CA GLN A 49 16.10 4.82 14.58
C GLN A 49 17.30 5.31 15.40
N ILE A 50 18.28 4.43 15.66
CA ILE A 50 19.52 4.79 16.35
C ILE A 50 20.29 5.84 15.54
N ALA A 51 20.39 5.71 14.21
CA ALA A 51 21.07 6.72 13.39
C ALA A 51 20.37 8.09 13.45
N ILE A 52 19.03 8.13 13.46
CA ILE A 52 18.27 9.38 13.62
C ILE A 52 18.57 10.00 14.98
N GLU A 53 18.53 9.20 16.03
CA GLU A 53 18.80 9.65 17.40
C GLU A 53 20.23 10.19 17.55
N MET A 54 21.24 9.48 17.03
CA MET A 54 22.64 9.91 17.05
C MET A 54 22.85 11.28 16.39
N THR A 55 22.10 11.60 15.34
CA THR A 55 22.15 12.96 14.77
C THR A 55 21.44 14.00 15.61
N ALA A 56 20.32 13.64 16.26
CA ALA A 56 19.55 14.56 17.09
C ALA A 56 20.28 14.91 18.39
N THR A 57 21.01 13.96 18.98
CA THR A 57 21.82 14.15 20.19
C THR A 57 23.19 14.76 19.93
N GLY A 58 23.55 14.96 18.66
CA GLY A 58 24.88 15.48 18.27
C GLY A 58 26.01 14.44 18.40
N THR A 59 25.70 13.18 18.64
CA THR A 59 26.68 12.07 18.68
C THR A 59 27.31 11.82 17.31
N ALA A 60 26.58 12.11 16.23
CA ALA A 60 27.08 12.09 14.86
C ALA A 60 26.86 13.46 14.18
N PRO A 61 27.85 13.99 13.45
CA PRO A 61 27.77 15.32 12.84
C PRO A 61 26.85 15.37 11.59
N SER A 62 26.46 14.22 11.03
CA SER A 62 25.51 14.15 9.92
C SER A 62 24.77 12.81 9.88
N LEU A 63 23.62 12.78 9.20
CA LEU A 63 22.79 11.58 9.04
C LEU A 63 23.51 10.47 8.27
N THR A 64 24.33 10.85 7.28
CA THR A 64 25.13 9.91 6.50
C THR A 64 26.20 9.23 7.38
N ILE A 65 26.83 10.00 8.27
CA ILE A 65 27.82 9.47 9.22
C ILE A 65 27.14 8.58 10.25
N ALA A 66 26.00 8.99 10.80
CA ALA A 66 25.22 8.17 11.73
C ALA A 66 24.76 6.85 11.09
N ALA A 67 24.26 6.90 9.85
CA ALA A 67 23.83 5.72 9.09
C ALA A 67 25.00 4.75 8.86
N ALA A 68 26.19 5.25 8.53
CA ALA A 68 27.38 4.44 8.39
C ALA A 68 27.79 3.76 9.72
N MET A 69 27.66 4.46 10.86
CA MET A 69 28.00 3.92 12.18
C MET A 69 27.10 2.76 12.62
N VAL A 70 25.83 2.76 12.22
CA VAL A 70 24.86 1.71 12.58
C VAL A 70 24.67 0.65 11.50
N GLY A 71 25.33 0.80 10.34
CA GLY A 71 25.18 -0.11 9.20
C GLY A 71 23.87 0.06 8.41
N ALA A 72 23.22 1.22 8.48
CA ALA A 72 22.00 1.52 7.75
C ALA A 72 22.28 2.27 6.44
N ALA A 73 21.42 2.08 5.44
CA ALA A 73 21.48 2.85 4.19
C ALA A 73 21.04 4.31 4.45
N PRO A 74 21.86 5.33 4.11
CA PRO A 74 21.53 6.74 4.39
C PRO A 74 20.17 7.19 3.83
N MET A 75 19.81 6.73 2.63
CA MET A 75 18.50 7.02 2.01
C MET A 75 17.33 6.49 2.83
N THR A 76 17.46 5.29 3.40
CA THR A 76 16.41 4.70 4.23
C THR A 76 16.25 5.48 5.53
N VAL A 77 17.35 5.87 6.17
CA VAL A 77 17.33 6.72 7.37
C VAL A 77 16.70 8.09 7.06
N MET A 78 16.99 8.68 5.90
CA MET A 78 16.37 9.94 5.46
C MET A 78 14.86 9.81 5.32
N HIS A 79 14.38 8.79 4.59
CA HIS A 79 12.95 8.54 4.42
C HIS A 79 12.27 8.26 5.76
N ARG A 80 12.92 7.51 6.65
CA ARG A 80 12.40 7.21 7.98
C ARG A 80 12.29 8.47 8.85
N ARG A 81 13.32 9.32 8.85
CA ARG A 81 13.35 10.61 9.56
C ARG A 81 12.26 11.56 9.07
N GLN A 82 12.05 11.62 7.76
CA GLN A 82 11.05 12.49 7.17
C GLN A 82 9.61 12.04 7.47
N GLY A 83 9.44 10.78 7.86
CA GLY A 83 8.16 10.21 8.24
C GLY A 83 7.14 10.20 7.10
N ARG A 84 5.87 10.00 7.44
CA ARG A 84 4.76 10.23 6.51
C ARG A 84 4.39 11.71 6.59
N LYS A 85 4.32 12.39 5.45
CA LYS A 85 3.78 13.74 5.36
C LYS A 85 2.35 13.75 5.88
N ASP A 86 1.98 14.81 6.59
CA ASP A 86 0.60 14.99 7.05
C ASP A 86 -0.32 15.08 5.82
N ARG A 87 -1.38 14.26 5.82
CA ARG A 87 -2.39 14.26 4.76
C ARG A 87 -3.12 15.59 4.68
N TYR A 88 -3.23 16.31 5.80
CA TYR A 88 -3.88 17.62 5.84
C TYR A 88 -3.03 18.69 5.14
N GLU A 89 -1.74 18.79 5.47
CA GLU A 89 -0.81 19.69 4.77
C GLU A 89 -0.70 19.36 3.27
N GLU A 90 -0.69 18.07 2.93
CA GLU A 90 -0.66 17.63 1.53
C GLU A 90 -1.99 17.94 0.80
N GLY A 91 -3.12 17.91 1.50
CA GLY A 91 -4.41 18.39 0.99
C GLY A 91 -4.40 19.88 0.69
N GLN A 92 -3.81 20.69 1.58
CA GLN A 92 -3.70 22.14 1.40
C GLN A 92 -2.77 22.54 0.24
N ARG A 93 -1.72 21.75 -0.02
CA ARG A 93 -0.78 22.02 -1.13
C ARG A 93 -1.31 21.65 -2.51
N ARG A 94 -2.38 20.84 -2.60
CA ARG A 94 -3.01 20.53 -3.87
C ARG A 94 -3.78 21.78 -4.33
N GLN A 95 -3.79 22.04 -5.64
CA GLN A 95 -4.70 23.04 -6.21
C GLN A 95 -6.11 22.70 -5.75
N GLN A 96 -6.69 23.58 -4.94
CA GLN A 96 -8.09 23.49 -4.53
C GLN A 96 -8.88 24.22 -5.60
N LEU A 97 -9.78 23.49 -6.24
CA LEU A 97 -10.86 24.10 -6.99
C LEU A 97 -11.66 25.00 -6.04
N MET A 98 -12.17 26.11 -6.55
CA MET A 98 -13.14 26.91 -5.81
C MET A 98 -14.39 26.05 -5.52
N PRO A 99 -15.12 26.31 -4.43
CA PRO A 99 -16.32 25.53 -4.09
C PRO A 99 -17.33 25.42 -5.24
N GLU A 100 -17.47 26.48 -6.04
CA GLU A 100 -18.31 26.52 -7.24
C GLU A 100 -17.80 25.57 -8.33
N GLU A 101 -16.49 25.58 -8.60
CA GLU A 101 -15.85 24.73 -9.60
C GLU A 101 -15.95 23.24 -9.21
N GLU A 102 -15.72 22.93 -7.93
CA GLU A 102 -15.89 21.58 -7.38
C GLU A 102 -17.32 21.08 -7.58
N ARG A 103 -18.31 21.95 -7.34
CA ARG A 103 -19.73 21.60 -7.54
C ARG A 103 -20.03 21.27 -9.00
N ILE A 104 -19.49 22.04 -9.94
CA ILE A 104 -19.68 21.81 -11.38
C ILE A 104 -19.02 20.49 -11.81
N VAL A 105 -17.79 20.21 -11.34
CA VAL A 105 -17.11 18.93 -11.59
C VAL A 105 -17.95 17.76 -11.07
N LEU A 106 -18.47 17.86 -9.85
CA LEU A 106 -19.29 16.82 -9.24
C LEU A 106 -20.61 16.58 -9.99
N GLU A 107 -21.26 17.64 -10.45
CA GLU A 107 -22.50 17.55 -11.24
C GLU A 107 -22.26 16.80 -12.56
N HIS A 108 -21.18 17.14 -13.27
CA HIS A 108 -20.75 16.41 -14.46
C HIS A 108 -20.45 14.94 -14.15
N CYS A 109 -19.72 14.66 -13.07
CA CYS A 109 -19.41 13.28 -12.67
C CYS A 109 -20.68 12.47 -12.39
N TYR A 110 -21.65 13.08 -11.70
CA TYR A 110 -22.91 12.45 -11.37
C TYR A 110 -23.74 12.17 -12.62
N PHE A 111 -23.77 13.10 -13.56
CA PHE A 111 -24.45 12.93 -14.85
C PHE A 111 -23.89 11.74 -15.62
N TYR A 112 -22.57 11.66 -15.81
CA TYR A 112 -21.91 10.53 -16.49
C TYR A 112 -22.20 9.19 -15.80
N ARG A 113 -22.19 9.16 -14.46
CA ARG A 113 -22.54 7.95 -13.70
C ARG A 113 -23.98 7.51 -13.92
N ARG A 114 -24.95 8.43 -14.03
CA ARG A 114 -26.36 8.07 -14.35
C ARG A 114 -26.52 7.51 -15.75
N LEU A 115 -25.64 7.87 -16.69
CA LEU A 115 -25.62 7.31 -18.04
C LEU A 115 -25.00 5.90 -18.10
N GLY A 116 -24.50 5.36 -16.97
CA GLY A 116 -23.85 4.06 -16.91
C GLY A 116 -22.37 4.08 -17.27
N PHE A 117 -21.80 5.26 -17.49
CA PHE A 117 -20.39 5.45 -17.88
C PHE A 117 -19.67 6.26 -16.80
N PRO A 118 -19.07 5.63 -15.78
CA PRO A 118 -18.27 6.39 -14.82
C PRO A 118 -17.12 7.09 -15.57
N PRO A 119 -16.93 8.41 -15.38
CA PRO A 119 -15.91 9.16 -16.11
C PRO A 119 -14.51 8.65 -15.75
N THR A 120 -13.67 8.50 -16.76
CA THR A 120 -12.27 8.12 -16.59
C THR A 120 -11.45 9.27 -16.01
N ILE A 121 -10.28 8.96 -15.45
CA ILE A 121 -9.35 9.98 -14.92
C ILE A 121 -9.00 11.03 -15.98
N TRP A 122 -8.92 10.65 -17.25
CA TRP A 122 -8.67 11.58 -18.36
C TRP A 122 -9.82 12.56 -18.58
N GLN A 123 -11.05 12.06 -18.62
CA GLN A 123 -12.24 12.90 -18.78
C GLN A 123 -12.44 13.83 -17.58
N LEU A 124 -12.16 13.36 -16.37
CA LEU A 124 -12.19 14.21 -15.16
C LEU A 124 -11.20 15.37 -15.24
N ARG A 125 -10.00 15.12 -15.79
CA ARG A 125 -9.03 16.18 -16.02
C ARG A 125 -9.53 17.17 -17.06
N GLU A 126 -10.05 16.71 -18.20
CA GLU A 126 -10.60 17.58 -19.24
C GLU A 126 -11.73 18.46 -18.70
N ILE A 127 -12.67 17.87 -17.95
CA ILE A 127 -13.77 18.60 -17.31
C ILE A 127 -13.23 19.64 -16.34
N ALA A 128 -12.33 19.26 -15.42
CA ALA A 128 -11.75 20.18 -14.45
C ALA A 128 -10.98 21.33 -15.13
N THR A 129 -10.21 21.05 -16.18
CA THR A 129 -9.49 22.09 -16.94
C THR A 129 -10.39 22.98 -17.80
N SER A 130 -11.63 22.56 -18.09
CA SER A 130 -12.58 23.37 -18.85
C SER A 130 -13.40 24.33 -17.98
N ILE A 131 -13.35 24.14 -16.65
CA ILE A 131 -14.11 24.92 -15.66
C ILE A 131 -13.25 26.05 -15.06
N VAL A 132 -11.94 25.83 -14.92
CA VAL A 132 -10.93 26.83 -14.49
C VAL A 132 -10.60 27.79 -15.62
#